data_AF-Q2NFG1-F1
#
_entry.id   AF-Q2NFG1-F1
#
_cell.length_a   1.000
_cell.length_b   1.000
_cell.length_c   1.000
_cell.angle_alpha   90.00
_cell.angle_beta   90.00
_cell.angle_gamma   90.00
#
_symmetry.space_group_name_H-M   'P 1'
#
loop_
_entity.id
_entity.type
_entity.pdbx_description
1 polymer ?
#
loop_
_entity_poly.entity_id
_entity_poly.type
_entity_poly.pdbx_seq_one_letter_code
_entity_poly.pdbx_strand_id
1 'polypeptide(L)'
;MKCDRCNFENPENESYCINCGQKLPEKPMVTHIIVKFSNKIPKNNENNNYYSVTYRGPDNTEINDTAYGCIKKTMKDNKKLFIAIILNLIVAGTGHLYLKRYYRGIIFLILTIGLCLTSLYNSQFVNLVISAYVIQTIDVIFCYYERQ
;
A
#
# COMPACT_ATOMS: atom_id res chain seq x y z
N MET A 1 -40.91 -27.85 -15.99
CA MET A 1 -41.28 -26.92 -14.90
C MET A 1 -42.80 -26.72 -14.84
N LYS A 2 -43.38 -26.59 -13.64
CA LYS A 2 -44.83 -26.47 -13.46
C LYS A 2 -45.28 -25.00 -13.54
N CYS A 3 -46.39 -24.72 -14.21
CA CYS A 3 -46.96 -23.38 -14.28
C CYS A 3 -47.75 -23.03 -13.01
N ASP A 4 -47.46 -21.88 -12.41
CA ASP A 4 -48.09 -21.44 -11.15
C ASP A 4 -49.58 -21.07 -11.28
N ARG A 5 -50.08 -20.82 -12.50
CA ARG A 5 -51.48 -20.43 -12.72
C ARG A 5 -52.41 -21.58 -13.09
N CYS A 6 -52.01 -22.42 -14.04
CA CYS A 6 -52.87 -23.49 -14.54
C CYS A 6 -52.40 -24.88 -14.11
N ASN A 7 -51.33 -24.96 -13.31
CA ASN A 7 -50.72 -26.21 -12.83
C ASN A 7 -50.24 -27.18 -13.92
N PHE A 8 -50.18 -26.73 -15.18
CA PHE A 8 -49.71 -27.53 -16.31
C PHE A 8 -48.19 -27.72 -16.25
N GLU A 9 -47.71 -28.92 -16.57
CA GLU A 9 -46.29 -29.26 -16.58
C GLU A 9 -45.68 -28.94 -17.95
N ASN A 10 -44.89 -27.87 -18.02
CA ASN A 10 -44.21 -27.45 -19.24
C ASN A 10 -42.81 -28.10 -19.34
N PRO A 11 -42.27 -28.24 -20.57
CA PRO A 11 -40.88 -28.64 -20.81
C PRO A 11 -39.88 -27.71 -20.11
N GLU A 12 -38.65 -28.19 -19.95
CA GLU A 12 -37.57 -27.51 -19.23
C GLU A 12 -37.08 -26.20 -19.89
N ASN A 13 -37.28 -26.02 -21.21
CA ASN A 13 -36.74 -24.88 -21.98
C ASN A 13 -37.80 -23.86 -22.44
N GLU A 14 -39.05 -24.00 -21.99
CA GLU A 14 -40.11 -23.08 -22.41
C GLU A 14 -40.09 -21.78 -21.62
N SER A 15 -40.23 -20.65 -22.32
CA SER A 15 -40.33 -19.32 -21.71
C SER A 15 -41.77 -18.97 -21.31
N TYR A 16 -42.76 -19.62 -21.94
CA TYR A 16 -44.19 -19.40 -21.71
C TYR A 16 -44.90 -20.74 -21.51
N CYS A 17 -45.96 -20.75 -20.73
CA CYS A 17 -46.78 -21.93 -20.55
C CYS A 17 -47.55 -22.24 -21.84
N ILE A 18 -47.40 -23.46 -22.35
CA ILE A 18 -48.04 -23.91 -23.58
C ILE A 18 -49.57 -23.93 -23.45
N ASN A 19 -50.09 -24.18 -22.24
CA ASN A 19 -51.52 -24.30 -22.00
C ASN A 19 -52.23 -22.95 -21.79
N CYS A 20 -51.64 -22.01 -21.06
CA CYS A 20 -52.31 -20.74 -20.71
C CYS A 20 -51.61 -19.47 -21.22
N GLY A 21 -50.46 -19.60 -21.89
CA GLY A 21 -49.73 -18.48 -22.50
C GLY A 21 -48.95 -17.59 -21.53
N GLN A 22 -48.96 -17.87 -20.23
CA GLN A 22 -48.27 -17.02 -19.24
C GLN A 22 -46.75 -17.26 -19.20
N LYS A 23 -45.96 -16.19 -19.01
CA LYS A 23 -44.50 -16.28 -18.84
C LYS A 23 -44.14 -17.15 -17.62
N LEU A 24 -43.22 -18.09 -17.82
CA LEU A 24 -42.69 -18.97 -16.78
C LEU A 24 -41.51 -18.31 -16.05
N PRO A 25 -41.25 -18.68 -14.79
CA PRO A 25 -40.12 -18.13 -14.03
C PRO A 25 -38.80 -18.51 -14.71
N GLU A 26 -37.90 -17.53 -14.84
CA GLU A 26 -36.59 -17.72 -15.46
C GLU A 26 -35.74 -18.67 -14.61
N LYS A 27 -35.21 -19.72 -15.25
CA LYS A 27 -34.35 -20.68 -14.55
C LYS A 27 -33.04 -20.01 -14.16
N PRO A 28 -32.59 -20.14 -12.90
CA PRO A 28 -31.27 -19.67 -12.53
C PRO A 28 -30.23 -20.49 -13.31
N MET A 29 -29.46 -19.81 -14.16
CA MET A 29 -28.35 -20.41 -14.87
C MET A 29 -27.28 -20.81 -13.84
N VAL A 30 -27.15 -22.11 -13.57
CA VAL A 30 -26.05 -22.61 -12.76
C VAL A 30 -24.78 -22.57 -13.60
N THR A 31 -23.96 -21.55 -13.38
CA THR A 31 -22.64 -21.46 -14.01
C THR A 31 -21.70 -22.48 -13.38
N HIS A 32 -21.29 -23.49 -14.14
CA HIS A 32 -20.21 -24.39 -13.73
C HIS A 32 -18.87 -23.65 -13.75
N ILE A 33 -18.35 -23.32 -12.58
CA ILE A 33 -17.03 -22.71 -12.43
C ILE A 33 -15.98 -23.84 -12.48
N ILE A 34 -15.29 -23.97 -13.62
CA ILE A 34 -14.13 -24.86 -13.74
C ILE A 34 -12.91 -24.12 -13.20
N VAL A 35 -12.51 -24.41 -11.97
CA VAL A 35 -11.31 -23.84 -11.36
C VAL A 35 -10.08 -24.62 -11.84
N LYS A 36 -9.25 -24.01 -12.69
CA LYS A 36 -7.93 -24.54 -13.06
C LYS A 36 -6.87 -23.98 -12.11
N PHE A 37 -6.36 -24.81 -11.21
CA PHE A 37 -5.25 -24.43 -10.34
C PHE A 37 -3.93 -24.50 -11.12
N SER A 38 -3.26 -23.35 -11.30
CA SER A 38 -1.90 -23.31 -11.84
C SER A 38 -0.90 -23.33 -10.69
N ASN A 39 -0.28 -24.50 -10.45
CA ASN A 39 0.84 -24.64 -9.53
C ASN A 39 2.13 -24.07 -10.16
N LYS A 40 2.22 -22.74 -10.28
CA LYS A 40 3.53 -22.08 -10.37
C LYS A 40 3.83 -21.47 -9.02
N ILE A 41 4.56 -22.23 -8.21
CA ILE A 41 5.09 -21.77 -6.92
C ILE A 41 6.27 -20.83 -7.23
N PRO A 42 6.17 -19.52 -6.98
CA PRO A 42 7.35 -18.67 -7.00
C PRO A 42 8.25 -19.09 -5.83
N LYS A 43 9.50 -19.49 -6.12
CA LYS A 43 10.53 -19.62 -5.10
C LYS A 43 10.84 -18.24 -4.55
N ASN A 44 10.18 -17.85 -3.47
CA ASN A 44 10.68 -16.78 -2.63
C ASN A 44 10.42 -17.10 -1.15
N ASN A 45 11.51 -17.21 -0.40
CA ASN A 45 11.48 -17.35 1.05
C ASN A 45 11.12 -16.00 1.64
N GLU A 46 9.86 -15.81 2.02
CA GLU A 46 9.43 -15.03 3.18
C GLU A 46 7.90 -15.08 3.28
N ASN A 47 7.43 -15.50 4.46
CA ASN A 47 6.06 -15.90 4.79
C ASN A 47 5.03 -14.77 4.69
N ASN A 48 4.65 -14.32 3.49
CA ASN A 48 3.52 -13.40 3.32
C ASN A 48 2.61 -13.89 2.19
N ASN A 49 1.70 -14.80 2.54
CA ASN A 49 0.62 -15.27 1.67
C ASN A 49 -0.44 -14.17 1.50
N TYR A 50 -0.21 -13.22 0.60
CA TYR A 50 -1.26 -12.30 0.15
C TYR A 50 -1.80 -12.80 -1.18
N TYR A 51 -3.04 -13.29 -1.20
CA TYR A 51 -3.72 -13.64 -2.44
C TYR A 51 -4.31 -12.36 -3.05
N SER A 52 -3.87 -11.98 -4.25
CA SER A 52 -4.58 -10.97 -5.04
C SER A 52 -5.77 -11.64 -5.73
N VAL A 53 -6.98 -11.26 -5.35
CA VAL A 53 -8.19 -11.68 -6.07
C VAL A 53 -8.43 -10.71 -7.22
N THR A 54 -8.21 -11.15 -8.46
CA THR A 54 -8.60 -10.40 -9.66
C THR A 54 -10.01 -10.81 -10.07
N TYR A 55 -10.98 -9.91 -9.97
CA TYR A 55 -12.31 -10.12 -10.51
C TYR A 55 -12.31 -9.71 -11.99
N ARG A 56 -12.71 -10.61 -12.89
CA ARG A 56 -12.98 -10.26 -14.29
C ARG A 56 -14.48 -9.96 -14.39
N GLY A 57 -14.83 -8.67 -14.34
CA GLY A 57 -16.18 -8.19 -14.62
C GLY A 57 -16.51 -8.34 -16.11
N PRO A 58 -17.78 -8.20 -16.52
CA PRO A 58 -18.15 -8.23 -17.93
C PRO A 58 -17.43 -7.13 -18.71
N ASP A 59 -16.76 -7.52 -19.78
CA ASP A 59 -15.89 -6.67 -20.59
C ASP A 59 -16.73 -5.68 -21.41
N ASN A 60 -16.90 -4.45 -20.90
CA ASN A 60 -17.20 -3.25 -21.70
C ASN A 60 -17.13 -1.98 -20.84
N THR A 61 -15.93 -1.58 -20.46
CA THR A 61 -15.66 -0.15 -20.20
C THR A 61 -14.17 0.08 -20.29
N GLU A 62 -13.78 1.08 -21.07
CA GLU A 62 -12.41 1.58 -21.17
C GLU A 62 -11.84 1.72 -19.76
N ILE A 63 -10.81 0.93 -19.48
CA ILE A 63 -10.10 0.94 -18.22
C ILE A 63 -9.34 2.27 -18.19
N ASN A 64 -9.95 3.29 -17.58
CA ASN A 64 -9.21 4.47 -17.19
C ASN A 64 -8.22 4.03 -16.11
N ASP A 65 -6.94 3.93 -16.48
CA ASP A 65 -5.80 3.55 -15.65
C ASP A 65 -5.60 4.42 -14.39
N THR A 66 -6.49 5.38 -14.13
CA THR A 66 -6.48 6.26 -12.97
C THR A 66 -7.03 5.62 -11.68
N ALA A 67 -7.65 4.45 -11.76
CA ALA A 67 -8.25 3.77 -10.59
C ALA A 67 -7.33 2.76 -9.87
N TYR A 68 -6.11 2.51 -10.37
CA TYR A 68 -5.05 1.89 -9.56
C TYR A 68 -4.46 2.94 -8.62
N GLY A 69 -5.31 3.44 -7.73
CA GLY A 69 -4.95 4.28 -6.60
C GLY A 69 -3.80 3.62 -5.88
N CYS A 70 -2.65 4.29 -5.94
CA CYS A 70 -1.38 3.93 -5.34
C CYS A 70 -1.60 3.29 -3.96
N ILE A 71 -1.58 1.95 -3.89
CA ILE A 71 -1.34 1.25 -2.64
C ILE A 71 0.11 1.55 -2.31
N LYS A 72 0.32 2.71 -1.68
CA LYS A 72 1.57 3.10 -1.07
C LYS A 72 1.76 2.09 0.06
N LYS A 73 2.35 0.93 -0.27
CA LYS A 73 2.85 -0.04 0.72
C LYS A 73 3.71 0.77 1.66
N THR A 74 3.18 1.09 2.83
CA THR A 74 3.97 1.47 3.98
C THR A 74 4.70 0.19 4.36
N MET A 75 5.78 -0.12 3.64
CA MET A 75 6.75 -1.09 4.10
C MET A 75 7.13 -0.61 5.50
N LYS A 76 6.65 -1.33 6.51
CA LYS A 76 7.06 -1.21 7.89
C LYS A 76 8.54 -1.62 7.91
N ASP A 77 9.38 -0.69 7.49
CA ASP A 77 10.83 -0.82 7.48
C ASP A 77 11.20 -1.10 8.94
N ASN A 78 11.79 -2.26 9.23
CA ASN A 78 12.33 -2.65 10.54
C ASN A 78 13.57 -1.81 10.92
N LYS A 79 13.56 -0.53 10.57
CA LYS A 79 14.59 0.44 10.91
C LYS A 79 14.57 0.59 12.42
N LYS A 80 15.73 0.34 13.04
CA LYS A 80 15.89 0.49 14.48
C LYS A 80 16.16 1.95 14.79
N LEU A 81 15.37 2.55 15.68
CA LEU A 81 15.56 3.92 16.19
C LEU A 81 17.03 4.16 16.59
N PHE A 82 17.62 3.19 17.29
CA PHE A 82 19.00 3.25 17.78
C PHE A 82 20.03 3.50 16.67
N ILE A 83 19.84 2.87 15.50
CA ILE A 83 20.74 3.06 14.35
C ILE A 83 20.61 4.49 13.80
N ALA A 84 19.40 5.05 13.77
CA ALA A 84 19.19 6.43 13.32
C ALA A 84 19.85 7.46 14.24
N ILE A 85 19.82 7.22 15.56
CA ILE A 85 20.47 8.09 16.55
C ILE A 85 22.00 8.01 16.42
N ILE A 86 22.57 6.81 16.30
CA ILE A 86 24.02 6.63 16.09
C ILE A 86 24.48 7.33 14.82
N LEU A 87 23.74 7.15 13.71
CA LEU A 87 24.07 7.80 12.45
C LEU A 87 24.05 9.33 12.60
N ASN A 88 23.01 9.88 13.24
CA ASN A 88 22.94 11.32 13.50
C ASN A 88 24.10 11.84 14.36
N LEU A 89 24.58 11.05 15.33
CA LEU A 89 25.72 11.41 16.18
C LEU A 89 27.04 11.49 15.40
N ILE A 90 27.24 10.61 14.40
CA ILE A 90 28.47 10.58 13.60
C ILE A 90 28.46 11.73 12.59
N VAL A 91 27.37 11.90 11.86
CA VAL A 91 27.18 13.02 10.93
C VAL A 91 25.73 13.48 11.00
N ALA A 92 25.54 14.69 11.52
CA ALA A 92 24.29 15.44 11.50
C ALA A 92 23.58 15.32 10.14
N GLY A 93 22.28 14.97 10.19
CA GLY A 93 21.44 14.81 9.00
C GLY A 93 21.44 13.40 8.41
N THR A 94 22.46 12.56 8.65
CA THR A 94 22.47 11.18 8.13
C THR A 94 21.41 10.28 8.78
N GLY A 95 20.98 10.59 10.01
CA GLY A 95 19.83 9.94 10.64
C GLY A 95 18.53 10.11 9.84
N HIS A 96 18.30 11.28 9.23
CA HIS A 96 17.15 11.50 8.36
C HIS A 96 17.27 10.81 6.99
N LEU A 97 18.49 10.70 6.44
CA LEU A 97 18.75 9.92 5.23
C LEU A 97 18.42 8.43 5.48
N TYR A 98 18.83 7.89 6.63
CA TYR A 98 18.47 6.53 7.04
C TYR A 98 16.95 6.35 7.10
N LEU A 99 16.20 7.35 7.54
CA LEU A 99 14.73 7.33 7.57
C LEU A 99 14.07 7.59 6.20
N LYS A 100 14.84 7.65 5.10
CA LYS A 100 14.37 7.97 3.72
C LYS A 100 13.75 9.37 3.58
N ARG A 101 13.99 10.28 4.54
CA ARG A 101 13.59 11.71 4.45
C ARG A 101 14.76 12.54 3.94
N TYR A 102 15.15 12.32 2.68
CA TYR A 102 16.35 12.88 2.08
C TYR A 102 16.40 14.41 2.11
N TYR A 103 15.29 15.08 1.80
CA TYR A 103 15.22 16.54 1.77
C TYR A 103 15.57 17.17 3.14
N ARG A 104 14.95 16.69 4.22
CA ARG A 104 15.24 17.18 5.58
C ARG A 104 16.69 16.89 5.98
N GLY A 105 17.17 15.69 5.69
CA GLY A 105 18.53 15.31 6.04
C GLY A 105 19.61 16.11 5.31
N ILE A 106 19.42 16.41 4.02
CA ILE A 106 20.35 17.24 3.23
C ILE A 106 20.36 18.68 3.78
N ILE A 107 19.20 19.25 4.13
CA ILE A 107 19.12 20.59 4.73
C ILE A 107 19.91 20.64 6.05
N PHE A 108 19.69 19.69 6.96
CA PHE A 108 20.40 19.66 8.24
C PHE A 108 21.90 19.43 8.07
N LEU A 109 22.30 18.63 7.09
CA LEU A 109 23.71 18.41 6.76
C LEU A 109 24.38 19.72 6.31
N ILE A 110 23.78 20.44 5.36
CA ILE A 110 24.30 21.73 4.86
C ILE A 110 24.35 22.76 5.99
N LEU A 111 23.27 22.86 6.78
CA LEU A 111 23.17 23.78 7.90
C LEU A 111 24.27 23.52 8.94
N THR A 112 24.52 22.25 9.27
CA THR A 112 25.55 21.88 10.25
C THR A 112 26.96 22.12 9.73
N ILE A 113 27.22 21.88 8.43
CA ILE A 113 28.50 22.22 7.81
C ILE A 113 28.74 23.74 7.87
N GLY A 114 27.73 24.55 7.53
CA GLY A 114 27.82 26.00 7.60
C GLY A 114 28.11 26.52 9.01
N LEU A 115 27.39 26.01 10.02
CA LEU A 115 27.61 26.32 11.44
C LEU A 115 28.98 25.89 11.95
N CYS A 116 29.50 24.75 11.45
CA CYS A 116 30.83 24.29 11.80
C CYS A 116 31.92 25.22 11.25
N LEU A 117 31.77 25.67 9.99
CA LEU A 117 32.69 26.62 9.37
C LEU A 117 32.70 27.97 10.09
N THR A 118 31.54 28.50 10.48
CA THR A 118 31.46 29.76 11.25
C THR A 118 32.02 29.61 12.66
N SER A 119 31.89 28.42 13.27
CA SER A 119 32.47 28.10 14.57
C SER A 119 33.99 28.09 14.58
N LEU A 120 34.66 27.84 13.44
CA LEU A 120 36.11 27.95 13.34
C LEU A 120 36.58 29.42 13.42
N TYR A 121 35.73 30.35 13.01
CA TYR A 121 36.05 31.78 13.02
C TYR A 121 35.73 32.43 14.37
N ASN A 122 34.64 32.02 15.03
CA ASN A 122 34.23 32.59 16.31
C ASN A 122 33.70 31.51 17.27
N SER A 123 34.32 31.41 18.44
CA SER A 123 34.03 30.39 19.45
C SER A 123 32.64 30.49 20.08
N GLN A 124 31.97 31.64 19.98
CA GLN A 124 30.59 31.82 20.47
C GLN A 124 29.59 30.89 19.73
N PHE A 125 29.89 30.53 18.48
CA PHE A 125 29.03 29.66 17.68
C PHE A 125 29.09 28.19 18.10
N VAL A 126 30.07 27.77 18.92
CA VAL A 126 30.17 26.38 19.43
C VAL A 126 28.91 25.98 20.18
N ASN A 127 28.39 26.86 21.04
CA ASN A 127 27.15 26.62 21.79
C ASN A 127 25.94 26.47 20.87
N LEU A 128 25.90 27.24 19.78
CA LEU A 128 24.84 27.13 18.78
C LEU A 128 24.91 25.79 18.04
N VAL A 129 26.11 25.31 17.69
CA VAL A 129 26.29 24.00 17.06
C VAL A 129 25.77 22.88 17.96
N ILE A 130 26.11 22.91 19.25
CA ILE A 130 25.63 21.92 20.24
C ILE A 130 24.11 21.95 20.33
N SER A 131 23.52 23.14 20.45
CA SER A 131 22.05 23.28 20.55
C SER A 131 21.34 22.77 19.29
N ALA A 132 21.90 23.04 18.10
CA ALA A 132 21.38 22.56 16.83
C ALA A 132 21.42 21.03 16.75
N TYR A 133 22.48 20.41 17.27
CA TYR A 133 22.62 18.94 17.30
C TYR A 133 21.55 18.27 18.16
N VAL A 134 21.23 18.87 19.32
CA VAL A 134 20.16 18.38 20.21
C VAL A 134 18.80 18.47 19.50
N ILE A 135 18.50 19.62 18.90
CA ILE A 135 17.24 19.85 18.17
C ILE A 135 17.10 18.84 17.01
N GLN A 136 18.16 18.63 16.22
CA GLN A 136 18.15 17.65 15.13
C GLN A 136 17.91 16.23 15.64
N THR A 137 18.49 15.86 16.78
CA THR A 137 18.29 14.54 17.36
C THR A 137 16.83 14.34 17.81
N ILE A 138 16.22 15.37 18.39
CA ILE A 138 14.79 15.36 18.73
C ILE A 138 13.93 15.22 17.48
N ASP A 139 14.24 15.96 16.39
CA ASP A 139 13.49 15.85 15.13
C ASP A 139 13.62 14.45 14.50
N VAL A 140 14.78 13.81 14.59
CA VAL A 140 14.99 12.41 14.15
C VAL A 140 14.09 11.45 14.92
N ILE A 141 13.99 11.60 16.25
CA ILE A 141 13.13 10.77 17.10
C ILE A 141 11.66 10.99 16.74
N PHE A 142 11.22 12.24 16.61
CA PHE A 142 9.85 12.55 16.22
C PHE A 142 9.51 12.01 14.82
N CYS A 143 10.40 12.21 13.85
CA CYS A 143 10.29 11.64 12.51
C CYS A 143 10.21 10.12 12.50
N TYR A 144 10.85 9.45 13.46
CA TYR A 144 10.77 8.00 13.60
C TYR A 144 9.38 7.56 14.08
N TYR A 145 8.81 8.24 15.08
CA TYR A 145 7.48 7.94 15.59
C TYR A 145 6.37 8.28 14.60
N GLU A 146 6.46 9.38 13.84
CA GLU A 146 5.51 9.70 12.76
C GLU A 146 5.44 8.61 11.66
N ARG A 147 6.47 7.75 11.58
CA ARG A 147 6.57 6.72 10.56
C ARG A 147 6.00 5.37 11.01
N GLN A 148 5.89 5.11 12.31
CA GLN A 148 5.32 3.86 12.83
C GLN A 148 3.80 3.84 12.69
#